data_AF-A0A9Q1R6L7-F1
#
_entry.id   AF-A0A9Q1R6L7-F1
#
_cell.length_a   1.000
_cell.length_b   1.000
_cell.length_c   1.000
_cell.angle_alpha   90.00
_cell.angle_beta   90.00
_cell.angle_gamma   90.00
#
_symmetry.space_group_name_H-M   'P 1'
#
loop_
_entity.id
_entity.type
_entity.pdbx_description
1 polymer ?
#
loop_
_entity_poly.entity_id
_entity_poly.type
_entity_poly.pdbx_seq_one_letter_code
_entity_poly.pdbx_strand_id
1 'polypeptide(L)'
;MIDLILKSEVNQYMEFKSIDGSFISDGEGNLENVPDSRSAIFKDRKLSFTEKNQLMRFFKLVQGHLEVAAGGGGGGESGESKSISEQDLESSFVEFLSKMGLSPKLKSIILYAIAMADYDQENGDVYRSVLKTKDGIERLALYHSSVGRFPNAPGAMIYPIYGQVELPQAFCRRAAVKGCIYVLRMPVNSLLMDKASGSYKGVCLASEQELFSHKLILAPSFVVPSPPPHSSPDTRDFGSANTTEKLVRSICISNHSLKLNVANCLAFFPPRSLFPEQVTAIHVLQLSSNVAVCPSGMFLTYLSAICEDDIQGSKLLHAAINVLFHVPVSGSSGDHNSSEDQSETGNEKPALLWSAVYTQELAKFQDVLDNIICTPMPDASPYYHDLLGATEKIFQELYSGEEFFPKSTSSEEGAGQERED
;
A
#
# COMPACT_ATOMS: atom_id res chain seq x y z
N MET A 1 7.76 -4.10 -6.24
CA MET A 1 8.69 -3.81 -5.12
C MET A 1 9.59 -4.99 -4.83
N ILE A 2 9.06 -6.16 -4.47
CA ILE A 2 9.88 -7.33 -4.14
C ILE A 2 10.86 -7.70 -5.26
N ASP A 3 10.42 -7.71 -6.51
CA ASP A 3 11.31 -7.99 -7.65
C ASP A 3 12.43 -6.95 -7.78
N LEU A 4 12.15 -5.68 -7.47
CA LEU A 4 13.17 -4.62 -7.42
C LEU A 4 14.15 -4.84 -6.25
N ILE A 5 13.66 -5.21 -5.08
CA ILE A 5 14.50 -5.50 -3.91
C ILE A 5 15.48 -6.64 -4.23
N LEU A 6 15.00 -7.70 -4.91
CA LEU A 6 15.83 -8.81 -5.37
C LEU A 6 16.81 -8.37 -6.46
N LYS A 7 16.34 -7.63 -7.48
CA LYS A 7 17.17 -7.11 -8.59
C LYS A 7 18.27 -6.17 -8.11
N SER A 8 18.01 -5.38 -7.06
CA SER A 8 18.95 -4.41 -6.49
C SER A 8 19.85 -4.98 -5.38
N GLU A 9 19.67 -6.26 -5.01
CA GLU A 9 20.38 -6.95 -3.91
C GLU A 9 20.14 -6.30 -2.53
N VAL A 10 19.11 -5.47 -2.40
CA VAL A 10 18.77 -4.77 -1.15
C VAL A 10 18.19 -5.72 -0.11
N ASN A 11 17.69 -6.89 -0.53
CA ASN A 11 17.22 -7.95 0.36
C ASN A 11 18.28 -8.42 1.38
N GLN A 12 19.56 -8.18 1.13
CA GLN A 12 20.64 -8.55 2.06
C GLN A 12 20.62 -7.74 3.37
N TYR A 13 19.90 -6.61 3.40
CA TYR A 13 19.84 -5.71 4.55
C TYR A 13 18.52 -5.79 5.31
N MET A 14 17.59 -6.63 4.88
CA MET A 14 16.22 -6.63 5.35
C MET A 14 15.68 -8.03 5.56
N GLU A 15 14.90 -8.19 6.62
CA GLU A 15 14.13 -9.39 6.88
C GLU A 15 12.65 -9.09 6.81
N PHE A 16 11.85 -10.08 6.40
CA PHE A 16 10.41 -9.93 6.22
C PHE A 16 9.67 -11.01 6.97
N LYS A 17 8.47 -10.68 7.45
CA LYS A 17 7.49 -11.61 8.01
C LYS A 17 6.21 -11.59 7.19
N SER A 18 5.46 -12.69 7.22
CA SER A 18 4.14 -12.75 6.61
C SER A 18 3.17 -11.79 7.31
N ILE A 19 2.23 -11.27 6.52
CA ILE A 19 0.90 -10.94 7.03
C ILE A 19 0.12 -12.26 7.06
N ASP A 20 -0.37 -12.65 8.23
CA ASP A 20 -0.85 -14.01 8.52
C ASP A 20 -2.34 -14.19 8.17
N GLY A 21 -3.09 -13.09 8.03
CA GLY A 21 -4.52 -13.13 7.72
C GLY A 21 -5.04 -11.86 7.08
N SER A 22 -6.13 -12.00 6.34
CA SER A 22 -6.88 -10.90 5.72
C SER A 22 -8.35 -11.03 6.07
N PHE A 23 -8.96 -9.92 6.49
CA PHE A 23 -10.31 -9.89 7.02
C PHE A 23 -11.16 -8.79 6.40
N ILE A 24 -12.46 -9.04 6.26
CA ILE A 24 -13.44 -8.02 5.91
C ILE A 24 -14.33 -7.75 7.13
N SER A 25 -14.57 -6.48 7.41
CA SER A 25 -15.43 -6.04 8.50
C SER A 25 -16.87 -5.88 8.02
N ASP A 26 -17.82 -6.28 8.86
CA ASP A 26 -19.25 -5.99 8.66
C ASP A 26 -19.69 -4.63 9.22
N GLY A 27 -18.78 -3.89 9.85
CA GLY A 27 -19.07 -2.60 10.50
C GLY A 27 -19.62 -2.71 11.92
N GLU A 28 -19.97 -3.92 12.37
CA GLU A 28 -20.49 -4.19 13.73
C GLU A 28 -19.41 -4.75 14.66
N GLY A 29 -18.19 -4.90 14.16
CA GLY A 29 -17.03 -5.39 14.90
C GLY A 29 -16.66 -6.83 14.58
N ASN A 30 -17.41 -7.50 13.69
CA ASN A 30 -17.03 -8.84 13.26
C ASN A 30 -16.05 -8.76 12.08
N LEU A 31 -14.91 -9.40 12.27
CA LEU A 31 -13.92 -9.62 11.21
C LEU A 31 -14.08 -11.03 10.65
N GLU A 32 -14.53 -11.11 9.39
CA GLU A 32 -14.69 -12.35 8.62
C GLU A 32 -13.46 -12.62 7.76
N ASN A 33 -13.08 -13.90 7.61
CA ASN A 33 -11.94 -14.26 6.77
C ASN A 33 -12.20 -13.92 5.30
N VAL A 34 -11.16 -13.47 4.61
CA VAL A 34 -11.18 -13.27 3.16
C VAL A 34 -10.85 -14.61 2.47
N PRO A 35 -11.75 -15.18 1.67
CA PRO A 35 -11.54 -16.44 0.95
C PRO A 35 -10.65 -16.24 -0.29
N ASP A 36 -9.38 -15.98 -0.06
CA ASP A 36 -8.38 -15.52 -1.04
C ASP A 36 -7.72 -16.62 -1.89
N SER A 37 -8.01 -17.88 -1.58
CA SER A 37 -7.39 -19.06 -2.20
C SER A 37 -8.36 -20.23 -2.22
N ARG A 38 -8.11 -21.23 -3.08
CA ARG A 38 -8.94 -22.45 -3.13
C ARG A 38 -9.04 -23.15 -1.78
N SER A 39 -7.92 -23.20 -1.05
CA SER A 39 -7.87 -23.74 0.32
C SER A 39 -8.70 -22.90 1.30
N ALA A 40 -8.59 -21.56 1.24
CA ALA A 40 -9.38 -20.68 2.10
C ALA A 40 -10.89 -20.79 1.82
N ILE A 41 -11.31 -20.79 0.55
CA ILE A 41 -12.71 -20.99 0.14
C ILE A 41 -13.26 -22.31 0.71
N PHE A 42 -12.48 -23.39 0.61
CA PHE A 42 -12.93 -24.69 1.10
C PHE A 42 -13.09 -24.71 2.62
N LYS A 43 -12.13 -24.14 3.36
CA LYS A 43 -12.11 -24.09 4.83
C LYS A 43 -13.16 -23.13 5.42
N ASP A 44 -13.61 -22.13 4.66
CA ASP A 44 -14.57 -21.15 5.13
C ASP A 44 -15.96 -21.79 5.38
N ARG A 45 -16.43 -21.73 6.63
CA ARG A 45 -17.74 -22.27 7.03
C ARG A 45 -18.88 -21.26 6.88
N LYS A 46 -18.57 -19.97 6.70
CA LYS A 46 -19.55 -18.89 6.52
C LYS A 46 -19.99 -18.72 5.07
N LEU A 47 -19.28 -19.34 4.12
CA LEU A 47 -19.69 -19.39 2.72
C LEU A 47 -20.64 -20.56 2.46
N SER A 48 -21.77 -20.27 1.82
CA SER A 48 -22.68 -21.29 1.31
C SER A 48 -22.04 -22.08 0.16
N PHE A 49 -22.57 -23.28 -0.13
CA PHE A 49 -22.10 -24.09 -1.28
C PHE A 49 -22.20 -23.32 -2.61
N THR A 50 -23.26 -22.53 -2.79
CA THR A 50 -23.46 -21.69 -3.97
C THR A 50 -22.38 -20.62 -4.10
N GLU A 51 -22.05 -19.92 -3.01
CA GLU A 51 -21.01 -18.89 -3.00
C GLU A 51 -19.61 -19.49 -3.25
N LYS A 52 -19.31 -20.65 -2.68
CA LYS A 52 -18.06 -21.38 -2.95
C LYS A 52 -17.93 -21.72 -4.44
N ASN A 53 -19.00 -22.23 -5.06
CA ASN A 53 -18.99 -22.54 -6.49
C ASN A 53 -18.85 -21.29 -7.36
N GLN A 54 -19.50 -20.19 -6.98
CA GLN A 54 -19.38 -18.90 -7.66
C GLN A 54 -17.93 -18.39 -7.65
N LEU A 55 -17.28 -18.35 -6.48
CA LEU A 55 -15.87 -17.95 -6.36
C LEU A 55 -14.94 -18.85 -7.15
N MET A 56 -15.10 -20.18 -7.01
CA MET A 56 -14.26 -21.14 -7.73
C MET A 56 -14.37 -20.99 -9.25
N ARG A 57 -15.58 -20.75 -9.76
CA ARG A 57 -15.81 -20.50 -11.19
C ARG A 57 -15.19 -19.19 -11.65
N PHE A 58 -15.34 -18.13 -10.85
CA PHE A 58 -14.74 -16.83 -11.14
C PHE A 58 -13.20 -16.91 -11.17
N PHE A 59 -12.57 -17.50 -10.16
CA PHE A 59 -11.11 -17.65 -10.13
C PHE A 59 -10.59 -18.56 -11.25
N LYS A 60 -11.33 -19.61 -11.63
CA LYS A 60 -10.96 -20.43 -12.79
C LYS A 60 -11.02 -19.64 -14.10
N LEU A 61 -12.02 -18.77 -14.25
CA LEU A 61 -12.15 -17.88 -15.42
C LEU A 61 -10.97 -16.92 -15.52
N VAL A 62 -10.65 -16.24 -14.42
CA VAL A 62 -9.52 -15.29 -14.36
C VAL A 62 -8.20 -16.00 -14.65
N GLN A 63 -7.95 -17.15 -14.03
CA GLN A 63 -6.75 -17.95 -14.29
C GLN A 63 -6.62 -18.34 -15.76
N GLY A 64 -7.70 -18.82 -16.39
CA GLY A 64 -7.70 -19.17 -17.81
C GLY A 64 -7.45 -17.98 -18.73
N HIS A 65 -7.97 -16.79 -18.39
CA HIS A 65 -7.69 -15.57 -19.14
C HIS A 65 -6.21 -15.17 -19.08
N LEU A 66 -5.59 -15.26 -17.89
CA LEU A 66 -4.18 -14.94 -17.69
C LEU A 66 -3.25 -15.93 -18.42
N GLU A 67 -3.58 -17.22 -18.42
CA GLU A 67 -2.81 -18.25 -19.14
C GLU A 67 -2.80 -18.02 -20.67
N VAL A 68 -3.95 -17.62 -21.22
CA VAL A 68 -4.07 -17.24 -22.64
C VAL A 68 -3.24 -15.99 -22.94
N ALA A 69 -3.32 -14.96 -22.08
CA ALA A 69 -2.56 -13.72 -22.25
C ALA A 69 -1.04 -13.91 -22.18
N ALA A 70 -0.57 -14.87 -21.38
CA ALA A 70 0.85 -15.22 -21.24
C ALA A 70 1.40 -16.07 -22.41
N GLY A 71 0.62 -16.36 -23.45
CA GLY A 71 1.04 -17.18 -24.59
C GLY A 71 1.12 -18.68 -24.28
N GLY A 72 0.59 -19.13 -23.14
CA GLY A 72 0.62 -20.50 -22.63
C GLY A 72 -0.38 -21.44 -23.30
N GLY A 73 -0.52 -21.38 -24.62
CA GLY A 73 -1.36 -22.31 -25.39
C GLY A 73 -0.76 -23.71 -25.45
N GLY A 74 -0.83 -24.48 -24.36
CA GLY A 74 -0.25 -25.82 -24.31
C GLY A 74 -0.88 -26.75 -23.27
N GLY A 75 -1.83 -27.57 -23.72
CA GLY A 75 -2.03 -28.94 -23.24
C GLY A 75 -2.86 -29.15 -21.97
N GLY A 76 -4.19 -29.07 -22.09
CA GLY A 76 -5.13 -29.61 -21.10
C GLY A 76 -6.53 -29.71 -21.66
N GLU A 77 -6.96 -30.92 -21.99
CA GLU A 77 -8.26 -31.21 -22.60
C GLU A 77 -9.46 -30.84 -21.71
N SER A 78 -10.55 -30.46 -22.38
CA SER A 78 -11.96 -30.38 -21.93
C SER A 78 -12.46 -29.10 -21.21
N GLY A 79 -13.19 -28.29 -21.99
CA GLY A 79 -14.29 -27.44 -21.53
C GLY A 79 -14.05 -25.93 -21.58
N GLU A 80 -14.48 -25.29 -22.67
CA GLU A 80 -14.67 -23.83 -22.85
C GLU A 80 -13.56 -22.95 -22.25
N SER A 81 -12.51 -22.68 -23.03
CA SER A 81 -11.57 -21.58 -22.75
C SER A 81 -12.31 -20.24 -22.85
N LYS A 82 -12.94 -19.82 -21.74
CA LYS A 82 -13.61 -18.53 -21.62
C LYS A 82 -12.57 -17.44 -21.36
N SER A 83 -11.96 -16.92 -22.42
CA SER A 83 -11.29 -15.62 -22.32
C SER A 83 -12.32 -14.55 -21.98
N ILE A 84 -11.95 -13.61 -21.10
CA ILE A 84 -12.77 -12.45 -20.81
C ILE A 84 -12.81 -11.57 -22.06
N SER A 85 -13.99 -11.09 -22.46
CA SER A 85 -14.16 -10.33 -23.69
C SER A 85 -13.53 -8.93 -23.57
N GLU A 86 -13.07 -8.33 -24.67
CA GLU A 86 -12.52 -6.95 -24.65
C GLU A 86 -13.54 -5.93 -24.12
N GLN A 87 -14.82 -6.12 -24.47
CA GLN A 87 -15.90 -5.29 -23.94
C GLN A 87 -16.01 -5.41 -22.41
N ASP A 88 -15.88 -6.62 -21.86
CA ASP A 88 -15.90 -6.83 -20.43
C ASP A 88 -14.62 -6.31 -19.75
N LEU A 89 -13.46 -6.32 -20.42
CA LEU A 89 -12.21 -5.76 -19.89
C LEU A 89 -12.28 -4.24 -19.71
N GLU A 90 -12.95 -3.54 -20.62
CA GLU A 90 -13.12 -2.08 -20.55
C GLU A 90 -14.33 -1.64 -19.71
N SER A 91 -15.23 -2.56 -19.33
CA SER A 91 -16.35 -2.24 -18.45
C SER A 91 -15.89 -2.04 -17.00
N SER A 92 -16.79 -1.54 -16.16
CA SER A 92 -16.49 -1.43 -14.73
C SER A 92 -16.37 -2.82 -14.09
N PHE A 93 -15.42 -2.97 -13.17
CA PHE A 93 -15.17 -4.27 -12.56
C PHE A 93 -16.38 -4.76 -11.76
N VAL A 94 -17.12 -3.87 -11.12
CA VAL A 94 -18.35 -4.18 -10.39
C VAL A 94 -19.45 -4.74 -11.30
N GLU A 95 -19.61 -4.22 -12.52
CA GLU A 95 -20.58 -4.72 -13.51
C GLU A 95 -20.17 -6.10 -13.99
N PHE A 96 -18.88 -6.30 -14.25
CA PHE A 96 -18.36 -7.61 -14.63
C PHE A 96 -18.56 -8.65 -13.52
N LEU A 97 -18.28 -8.33 -12.26
CA LEU A 97 -18.53 -9.21 -11.12
C LEU A 97 -20.03 -9.53 -10.98
N SER A 98 -20.91 -8.56 -11.26
CA SER A 98 -22.36 -8.76 -11.25
C SER A 98 -22.82 -9.65 -12.41
N LYS A 99 -22.23 -9.49 -13.60
CA LYS A 99 -22.45 -10.37 -14.77
C LYS A 99 -22.02 -11.81 -14.50
N MET A 100 -21.01 -12.02 -13.66
CA MET A 100 -20.58 -13.35 -13.19
C MET A 100 -21.52 -13.97 -12.15
N GLY A 101 -22.56 -13.24 -11.72
CA GLY A 101 -23.58 -13.72 -10.78
C GLY A 101 -23.09 -13.79 -9.34
N LEU A 102 -22.02 -13.05 -8.99
CA LEU A 102 -21.49 -13.03 -7.63
C LEU A 102 -22.45 -12.28 -6.69
N SER A 103 -22.64 -12.83 -5.48
CA SER A 103 -23.46 -12.18 -4.45
C SER A 103 -22.86 -10.84 -4.01
N PRO A 104 -23.66 -9.90 -3.46
CA PRO A 104 -23.13 -8.62 -2.95
C PRO A 104 -21.97 -8.78 -1.97
N LYS A 105 -22.05 -9.81 -1.10
CA LYS A 105 -20.98 -10.17 -0.17
C LYS A 105 -19.68 -10.53 -0.91
N LEU A 106 -19.76 -11.40 -1.91
CA LEU A 106 -18.58 -11.82 -2.68
C LEU A 106 -17.98 -10.67 -3.51
N LYS A 107 -18.84 -9.82 -4.09
CA LYS A 107 -18.39 -8.60 -4.79
C LYS A 107 -17.60 -7.70 -3.86
N SER A 108 -18.13 -7.43 -2.66
CA SER A 108 -17.46 -6.59 -1.66
C SER A 108 -16.08 -7.16 -1.27
N ILE A 109 -15.99 -8.47 -1.03
CA ILE A 109 -14.71 -9.15 -0.77
C ILE A 109 -13.71 -8.96 -1.90
N ILE A 110 -14.12 -9.23 -3.14
CA ILE A 110 -13.21 -9.14 -4.30
C ILE A 110 -12.77 -7.69 -4.54
N LEU A 111 -13.69 -6.73 -4.46
CA LEU A 111 -13.41 -5.32 -4.71
C LEU A 111 -12.49 -4.72 -3.65
N TYR A 112 -12.79 -4.95 -2.36
CA TYR A 112 -12.17 -4.18 -1.28
C TYR A 112 -11.08 -4.94 -0.52
N ALA A 113 -11.13 -6.27 -0.45
CA ALA A 113 -10.13 -7.06 0.28
C ALA A 113 -9.08 -7.72 -0.62
N ILE A 114 -9.38 -7.93 -1.90
CA ILE A 114 -8.45 -8.54 -2.87
C ILE A 114 -7.93 -7.50 -3.86
N ALA A 115 -8.83 -6.81 -4.57
CA ALA A 115 -8.46 -5.75 -5.52
C ALA A 115 -8.18 -4.39 -4.83
N MET A 116 -8.53 -4.27 -3.54
CA MET A 116 -8.25 -3.12 -2.67
C MET A 116 -8.62 -1.79 -3.32
N ALA A 117 -9.85 -1.70 -3.82
CA ALA A 117 -10.41 -0.45 -4.35
C ALA A 117 -10.66 0.56 -3.22
N ASP A 118 -10.30 1.83 -3.43
CA ASP A 118 -10.40 2.85 -2.38
C ASP A 118 -11.80 3.47 -2.24
N TYR A 119 -12.60 3.47 -3.30
CA TYR A 119 -13.90 4.16 -3.38
C TYR A 119 -15.06 3.19 -3.63
N ASP A 120 -16.28 3.59 -3.24
CA ASP A 120 -17.50 2.86 -3.56
C ASP A 120 -17.64 2.66 -5.07
N GLN A 121 -17.65 1.39 -5.49
CA GLN A 121 -17.77 1.00 -6.88
C GLN A 121 -19.23 0.77 -7.29
N GLU A 122 -20.17 0.59 -6.35
CA GLU A 122 -21.56 0.25 -6.69
C GLU A 122 -22.45 1.47 -6.92
N ASN A 123 -22.16 2.59 -6.23
CA ASN A 123 -22.96 3.80 -6.35
C ASN A 123 -22.25 4.83 -7.23
N GLY A 124 -22.62 4.85 -8.50
CA GLY A 124 -22.01 5.71 -9.52
C GLY A 124 -22.11 7.20 -9.21
N ASP A 125 -23.01 7.67 -8.35
CA ASP A 125 -23.20 9.12 -8.13
C ASP A 125 -22.00 9.82 -7.44
N VAL A 126 -21.00 9.06 -6.96
CA VAL A 126 -19.75 9.56 -6.37
C VAL A 126 -18.54 9.13 -7.22
N TYR A 127 -18.55 9.45 -8.52
CA TYR A 127 -17.44 9.13 -9.44
C TYR A 127 -16.16 9.91 -9.11
N ARG A 128 -15.33 9.37 -8.21
CA ARG A 128 -13.93 9.81 -8.06
C ARG A 128 -12.94 8.88 -8.76
N SER A 129 -13.17 7.56 -8.72
CA SER A 129 -12.37 6.56 -9.43
C SER A 129 -13.13 5.24 -9.64
N VAL A 130 -13.41 4.89 -10.90
CA VAL A 130 -14.02 3.60 -11.27
C VAL A 130 -12.92 2.63 -11.64
N LEU A 131 -12.88 1.48 -10.95
CA LEU A 131 -11.96 0.39 -11.26
C LEU A 131 -12.44 -0.35 -12.51
N LYS A 132 -11.66 -0.31 -13.59
CA LYS A 132 -11.94 -1.10 -14.79
C LYS A 132 -11.70 -2.59 -14.52
N THR A 133 -12.42 -3.44 -15.25
CA THR A 133 -12.27 -4.89 -15.15
C THR A 133 -10.84 -5.35 -15.43
N LYS A 134 -10.18 -4.78 -16.45
CA LYS A 134 -8.77 -5.08 -16.76
C LYS A 134 -7.87 -4.85 -15.53
N ASP A 135 -7.93 -3.67 -14.93
CA ASP A 135 -7.13 -3.33 -13.76
C ASP A 135 -7.49 -4.21 -12.55
N GLY A 136 -8.78 -4.51 -12.37
CA GLY A 136 -9.25 -5.43 -11.32
C GLY A 136 -8.70 -6.85 -11.49
N ILE A 137 -8.64 -7.35 -12.72
CA ILE A 137 -8.04 -8.66 -13.05
C ILE A 137 -6.53 -8.65 -12.82
N GLU A 138 -5.83 -7.59 -13.21
CA GLU A 138 -4.38 -7.46 -13.00
C GLU A 138 -4.04 -7.44 -11.50
N ARG A 139 -4.80 -6.70 -10.69
CA ARG A 139 -4.65 -6.70 -9.22
C ARG A 139 -4.93 -8.08 -8.62
N LEU A 140 -5.98 -8.75 -9.08
CA LEU A 140 -6.33 -10.11 -8.65
C LEU A 140 -5.25 -11.13 -9.02
N ALA A 141 -4.68 -11.02 -10.22
CA ALA A 141 -3.58 -11.84 -10.70
C ALA A 141 -2.33 -11.67 -9.84
N LEU A 142 -1.97 -10.41 -9.53
CA LEU A 142 -0.86 -10.09 -8.66
C LEU A 142 -1.08 -10.64 -7.25
N TYR A 143 -2.28 -10.49 -6.69
CA TYR A 143 -2.62 -11.04 -5.39
C TYR A 143 -2.44 -12.56 -5.37
N HIS A 144 -3.08 -13.28 -6.31
CA HIS A 144 -3.02 -14.74 -6.34
C HIS A 144 -1.62 -15.29 -6.59
N SER A 145 -0.83 -14.67 -7.47
CA SER A 145 0.56 -15.06 -7.69
C SER A 145 1.47 -14.75 -6.49
N SER A 146 1.03 -13.90 -5.56
CA SER A 146 1.74 -13.60 -4.32
C SER A 146 1.39 -14.57 -3.18
N VAL A 147 0.17 -15.11 -3.13
CA VAL A 147 -0.24 -16.08 -2.11
C VAL A 147 0.67 -17.30 -2.13
N GLY A 148 1.32 -17.58 -1.00
CA GLY A 148 2.21 -18.72 -0.86
C GLY A 148 3.46 -18.67 -1.74
N ARG A 149 3.81 -17.50 -2.31
CA ARG A 149 5.04 -17.32 -3.11
C ARG A 149 6.31 -17.63 -2.30
N PHE A 150 6.29 -17.40 -0.99
CA PHE A 150 7.40 -17.67 -0.10
C PHE A 150 7.02 -18.77 0.92
N PRO A 151 7.86 -19.80 1.14
CA PRO A 151 7.54 -20.91 2.04
C PRO A 151 7.19 -20.48 3.48
N ASN A 152 7.82 -19.41 3.96
CA ASN A 152 7.63 -18.88 5.32
C ASN A 152 6.58 -17.75 5.38
N ALA A 153 5.93 -17.43 4.26
CA ALA A 153 4.86 -16.44 4.21
C ALA A 153 3.69 -16.97 3.36
N PRO A 154 2.71 -17.66 4.00
CA PRO A 154 1.60 -18.27 3.27
C PRO A 154 0.61 -17.25 2.69
N GLY A 155 0.59 -16.02 3.22
CA GLY A 155 -0.27 -14.93 2.71
C GLY A 155 0.25 -14.27 1.44
N ALA A 156 -0.54 -13.35 0.88
CA ALA A 156 -0.16 -12.57 -0.31
C ALA A 156 0.80 -11.40 0.00
N MET A 157 0.98 -11.07 1.29
CA MET A 157 1.70 -9.88 1.72
C MET A 157 2.76 -10.20 2.77
N ILE A 158 3.85 -9.45 2.72
CA ILE A 158 4.94 -9.51 3.68
C ILE A 158 5.25 -8.10 4.19
N TYR A 159 5.82 -8.02 5.39
CA TYR A 159 6.15 -6.78 6.07
C TYR A 159 7.58 -6.82 6.61
N PRO A 160 8.37 -5.75 6.44
CA PRO A 160 9.74 -5.71 6.94
C PRO A 160 9.79 -5.69 8.47
N ILE A 161 10.67 -6.49 9.05
CA ILE A 161 10.99 -6.40 10.48
C ILE A 161 11.57 -5.00 10.75
N TYR A 162 11.23 -4.40 11.88
CA TYR A 162 11.52 -3.00 12.27
C TYR A 162 10.73 -1.92 11.51
N GLY A 163 9.84 -2.31 10.59
CA GLY A 163 8.92 -1.40 9.94
C GLY A 163 9.35 -0.91 8.57
N GLN A 164 8.45 -0.17 7.91
CA GLN A 164 8.63 0.27 6.52
C GLN A 164 9.83 1.21 6.30
N VAL A 165 10.37 1.80 7.37
CA VAL A 165 11.54 2.70 7.31
C VAL A 165 12.83 1.97 6.93
N GLU A 166 12.88 0.63 7.08
CA GLU A 166 14.04 -0.15 6.65
C GLU A 166 14.22 -0.12 5.13
N LEU A 167 13.14 0.03 4.35
CA LEU A 167 13.20 0.12 2.89
C LEU A 167 14.06 1.31 2.41
N PRO A 168 13.73 2.58 2.74
CA PRO A 168 14.55 3.71 2.31
C PRO A 168 15.97 3.63 2.88
N GLN A 169 16.17 3.15 4.11
CA GLN A 169 17.51 2.98 4.68
C GLN A 169 18.37 1.98 3.89
N ALA A 170 17.78 0.85 3.50
CA ALA A 170 18.47 -0.18 2.75
C ALA A 170 18.86 0.29 1.34
N PHE A 171 17.99 1.04 0.66
CA PHE A 171 18.35 1.70 -0.60
C PHE A 171 19.41 2.79 -0.41
N CYS A 172 19.35 3.58 0.68
CA CYS A 172 20.39 4.56 0.97
C CYS A 172 21.76 3.91 1.20
N ARG A 173 21.79 2.78 1.94
CA ARG A 173 23.01 1.99 2.12
C ARG A 173 23.56 1.49 0.78
N ARG A 174 22.70 0.96 -0.10
CA ARG A 174 23.11 0.50 -1.43
C ARG A 174 23.72 1.62 -2.26
N ALA A 175 23.13 2.82 -2.22
CA ALA A 175 23.68 3.99 -2.89
C ALA A 175 25.02 4.45 -2.27
N ALA A 176 25.17 4.40 -0.95
CA ALA A 176 26.42 4.75 -0.27
C ALA A 176 27.58 3.82 -0.65
N VAL A 177 27.32 2.52 -0.80
CA VAL A 177 28.31 1.54 -1.31
C VAL A 177 28.79 1.90 -2.73
N LYS A 178 27.97 2.61 -3.51
CA LYS A 178 28.30 3.11 -4.85
C LYS A 178 28.85 4.54 -4.85
N GLY A 179 29.19 5.10 -3.68
CA GLY A 179 29.84 6.40 -3.55
C GLY A 179 28.89 7.57 -3.27
N CYS A 180 27.60 7.32 -3.00
CA CYS A 180 26.67 8.38 -2.59
C CYS A 180 27.01 8.90 -1.18
N ILE A 181 27.01 10.22 -1.01
CA ILE A 181 27.27 10.89 0.27
C ILE A 181 25.94 11.26 0.92
N TYR A 182 25.75 10.88 2.18
CA TYR A 182 24.56 11.21 2.98
C TYR A 182 24.92 12.16 4.11
N VAL A 183 24.15 13.23 4.26
CA VAL A 183 24.31 14.19 5.35
C VAL A 183 22.95 14.49 5.98
N LEU A 184 22.77 14.10 7.23
CA LEU A 184 21.58 14.43 8.03
C LEU A 184 21.82 15.72 8.82
N ARG A 185 20.72 16.39 9.22
CA ARG A 185 20.77 17.65 10.00
C ARG A 185 21.54 18.78 9.29
N MET A 186 21.47 18.79 7.95
CA MET A 186 22.06 19.83 7.10
C MET A 186 20.93 20.60 6.40
N PRO A 187 20.37 21.64 7.03
CA PRO A 187 19.28 22.40 6.45
C PRO A 187 19.74 23.18 5.21
N VAL A 188 18.89 23.16 4.19
CA VAL A 188 19.04 23.93 2.95
C VAL A 188 18.16 25.17 3.05
N ASN A 189 18.73 26.35 2.82
CA ASN A 189 18.03 27.63 2.97
C ASN A 189 17.43 28.13 1.66
N SER A 190 18.13 27.97 0.54
CA SER A 190 17.70 28.53 -0.74
C SER A 190 18.24 27.78 -1.95
N LEU A 191 17.60 28.01 -3.09
CA LEU A 191 18.06 27.55 -4.40
C LEU A 191 18.99 28.59 -5.03
N LEU A 192 20.05 28.13 -5.68
CA LEU A 192 20.91 28.94 -6.53
C LEU A 192 20.40 28.86 -7.96
N MET A 193 20.03 30.01 -8.52
CA MET A 193 19.54 30.15 -9.89
C MET A 193 20.50 31.00 -10.73
N ASP A 194 20.63 30.68 -12.00
CA ASP A 194 21.35 31.51 -12.95
C ASP A 194 20.61 32.83 -13.22
N LYS A 195 21.31 33.96 -13.10
CA LYS A 195 20.68 35.28 -13.31
C LYS A 195 20.27 35.53 -14.76
N ALA A 196 20.92 34.91 -15.74
CA ALA A 196 20.67 35.16 -17.16
C ALA A 196 19.60 34.23 -17.74
N SER A 197 19.67 32.93 -17.41
CA SER A 197 18.77 31.90 -17.92
C SER A 197 17.63 31.55 -16.96
N GLY A 198 17.72 31.91 -15.68
CA GLY A 198 16.75 31.49 -14.66
C GLY A 198 16.85 30.00 -14.27
N SER A 199 17.83 29.28 -14.82
CA SER A 199 17.99 27.83 -14.60
C SER A 199 18.58 27.48 -13.24
N TYR A 200 18.27 26.29 -12.75
CA TYR A 200 18.82 25.76 -11.51
C TYR A 200 20.34 25.53 -11.60
N LYS A 201 21.09 25.87 -10.54
CA LYS A 201 22.54 25.65 -10.44
C LYS A 201 23.00 24.90 -9.19
N GLY A 202 22.20 24.89 -8.14
CA GLY A 202 22.65 24.39 -6.85
C GLY A 202 21.78 24.83 -5.69
N VAL A 203 22.27 24.61 -4.48
CA VAL A 203 21.60 25.00 -3.24
C VAL A 203 22.56 25.73 -2.31
N CYS A 204 22.02 26.62 -1.48
CA CYS A 204 22.76 27.26 -0.39
C CYS A 204 22.32 26.67 0.95
N LEU A 205 23.29 26.20 1.73
CA LEU A 205 23.06 25.65 3.06
C LEU A 205 22.84 26.75 4.10
N ALA A 206 22.31 26.38 5.27
CA ALA A 206 22.22 27.32 6.39
C ALA A 206 23.57 27.82 6.91
N SER A 207 24.67 27.11 6.59
CA SER A 207 26.04 27.53 6.87
C SER A 207 26.60 28.52 5.84
N GLU A 208 25.78 29.00 4.90
CA GLU A 208 26.17 29.86 3.77
C GLU A 208 27.09 29.16 2.74
N GLN A 209 27.30 27.85 2.87
CA GLN A 209 28.02 27.06 1.89
C GLN A 209 27.15 26.79 0.65
N GLU A 210 27.71 27.00 -0.53
CA GLU A 210 27.08 26.70 -1.81
C GLU A 210 27.46 25.30 -2.29
N LEU A 211 26.47 24.50 -2.69
CA LEU A 211 26.65 23.21 -3.34
C LEU A 211 26.06 23.26 -4.74
N PHE A 212 26.86 22.94 -5.76
CA PHE A 212 26.45 22.96 -7.16
C PHE A 212 26.06 21.57 -7.66
N SER A 213 25.01 21.50 -8.46
CA SER A 213 24.54 20.26 -9.09
C SER A 213 23.75 20.55 -10.36
N HIS A 214 23.74 19.59 -11.28
CA HIS A 214 22.98 19.73 -12.53
C HIS A 214 21.49 19.51 -12.34
N LYS A 215 21.09 18.63 -11.43
CA LYS A 215 19.69 18.29 -11.14
C LYS A 215 19.45 18.24 -9.64
N LEU A 216 18.23 18.53 -9.22
CA LEU A 216 17.78 18.47 -7.84
C LEU A 216 16.53 17.60 -7.73
N ILE A 217 16.55 16.66 -6.80
CA ILE A 217 15.37 15.84 -6.46
C ILE A 217 14.88 16.28 -5.09
N LEU A 218 13.62 16.66 -4.99
CA LEU A 218 13.00 17.15 -3.77
C LEU A 218 11.93 16.18 -3.28
N ALA A 219 11.96 15.93 -1.98
CA ALA A 219 10.83 15.31 -1.31
C ALA A 219 9.63 16.27 -1.35
N PRO A 220 8.39 15.76 -1.41
CA PRO A 220 7.17 16.56 -1.51
C PRO A 220 6.95 17.51 -0.31
N SER A 221 7.65 17.31 0.81
CA SER A 221 7.61 18.22 1.96
C SER A 221 8.35 19.54 1.73
N PHE A 222 9.17 19.65 0.68
CA PHE A 222 9.87 20.88 0.34
C PHE A 222 9.01 21.72 -0.60
N VAL A 223 8.73 22.96 -0.18
CA VAL A 223 8.03 23.94 -1.01
C VAL A 223 9.07 24.82 -1.71
N VAL A 224 9.05 24.83 -3.04
CA VAL A 224 9.84 25.77 -3.84
C VAL A 224 8.91 26.91 -4.25
N PRO A 225 9.12 28.15 -3.77
CA PRO A 225 8.34 29.29 -4.22
C PRO A 225 8.48 29.43 -5.74
N SER A 226 7.36 29.60 -6.45
CA SER A 226 7.39 29.96 -7.86
C SER A 226 8.15 31.29 -8.02
N PRO A 227 8.98 31.45 -9.07
CA PRO A 227 9.60 32.74 -9.34
C PRO A 227 8.50 33.80 -9.57
N PRO A 228 8.70 35.06 -9.12
CA PRO A 228 7.71 36.11 -9.32
C PRO A 228 7.37 36.29 -10.81
N PRO A 229 6.13 36.68 -11.15
CA PRO A 229 5.59 36.65 -12.50
C PRO A 229 6.24 37.72 -13.39
N HIS A 230 7.42 37.42 -13.88
CA HIS A 230 8.14 38.24 -14.85
C HIS A 230 8.66 37.40 -16.01
N SER A 231 7.91 36.40 -16.47
CA SER A 231 7.87 35.96 -17.88
C SER A 231 6.92 34.75 -18.04
N SER A 232 5.99 34.88 -18.98
CA SER A 232 4.97 33.90 -19.42
C SER A 232 3.72 33.73 -18.53
N PRO A 233 2.51 33.55 -19.12
CA PRO A 233 1.25 33.40 -18.38
C PRO A 233 1.01 31.99 -17.81
N ASP A 234 1.95 31.06 -17.97
CA ASP A 234 1.75 29.62 -17.69
C ASP A 234 2.35 29.14 -16.36
N THR A 235 2.86 30.03 -15.51
CA THR A 235 3.39 29.67 -14.19
C THR A 235 2.27 29.31 -13.23
N ARG A 236 1.86 28.05 -13.25
CA ARG A 236 1.10 27.39 -12.18
C ARG A 236 1.95 27.39 -10.91
N ASP A 237 1.32 27.64 -9.76
CA ASP A 237 1.98 27.57 -8.45
C ASP A 237 2.62 26.20 -8.25
N PHE A 238 3.95 26.16 -8.24
CA PHE A 238 4.71 24.94 -8.01
C PHE A 238 4.59 24.56 -6.54
N GLY A 239 4.10 23.35 -6.28
CA GLY A 239 3.82 22.87 -4.92
C GLY A 239 2.39 23.10 -4.42
N SER A 240 1.55 23.89 -5.10
CA SER A 240 0.11 23.95 -4.81
C SER A 240 -0.64 23.06 -5.80
N ALA A 241 -0.55 21.74 -5.62
CA ALA A 241 -1.54 20.88 -6.21
C ALA A 241 -2.87 21.20 -5.52
N ASN A 242 -3.87 21.71 -6.26
CA ASN A 242 -5.27 21.68 -5.82
C ASN A 242 -5.73 20.21 -5.78
N THR A 243 -5.11 19.39 -4.94
CA THR A 243 -5.58 18.04 -4.65
C THR A 243 -6.64 18.16 -3.59
N THR A 244 -7.90 18.00 -4.01
CA THR A 244 -9.08 17.87 -3.15
C THR A 244 -9.10 16.56 -2.34
N GLU A 245 -8.02 15.77 -2.42
CA GLU A 245 -7.89 14.47 -1.77
C GLU A 245 -6.75 14.51 -0.75
N LYS A 246 -7.06 14.10 0.46
CA LYS A 246 -6.15 13.91 1.57
C LYS A 246 -6.20 12.45 2.01
N LEU A 247 -5.19 12.02 2.75
CA LEU A 247 -5.12 10.70 3.36
C LEU A 247 -5.15 10.87 4.87
N VAL A 248 -6.24 10.44 5.51
CA VAL A 248 -6.29 10.37 6.96
C VAL A 248 -5.62 9.08 7.43
N ARG A 249 -4.81 9.17 8.48
CA ARG A 249 -4.13 8.03 9.09
C ARG A 249 -4.34 8.02 10.60
N SER A 250 -4.43 6.82 11.15
CA SER A 250 -4.40 6.60 12.58
C SER A 250 -3.38 5.55 12.95
N ILE A 251 -2.75 5.75 14.10
CA ILE A 251 -1.86 4.80 14.75
C ILE A 251 -2.51 4.46 16.09
N CYS A 252 -2.77 3.18 16.33
CA CYS A 252 -3.38 2.67 17.55
C CYS A 252 -2.44 1.65 18.20
N ILE A 253 -2.30 1.72 19.52
CA ILE A 253 -1.59 0.72 20.33
C ILE A 253 -2.61 0.01 21.20
N SER A 254 -2.66 -1.32 21.15
CA SER A 254 -3.54 -2.16 21.97
C SER A 254 -2.78 -3.25 22.71
N ASN A 255 -3.44 -3.82 23.72
CA ASN A 255 -2.90 -4.90 24.55
C ASN A 255 -3.22 -6.31 24.03
N HIS A 256 -4.04 -6.44 22.97
CA HIS A 256 -4.31 -7.70 22.31
C HIS A 256 -4.67 -7.51 20.84
N SER A 257 -4.68 -8.63 20.10
CA SER A 257 -4.96 -8.69 18.67
C SER A 257 -6.44 -8.48 18.37
N LEU A 258 -6.74 -7.80 17.26
CA LEU A 258 -8.07 -7.69 16.63
C LEU A 258 -8.70 -9.06 16.34
N LYS A 259 -7.88 -10.10 16.14
CA LYS A 259 -8.35 -11.47 15.96
C LYS A 259 -7.50 -12.43 16.78
N LEU A 260 -8.17 -13.22 17.62
CA LEU A 260 -7.53 -14.25 18.44
C LEU A 260 -6.54 -15.10 17.62
N ASN A 261 -5.32 -15.26 18.15
CA ASN A 261 -4.23 -16.04 17.57
C ASN A 261 -3.72 -15.57 16.20
N VAL A 262 -4.00 -14.33 15.80
CA VAL A 262 -3.44 -13.73 14.58
C VAL A 262 -2.47 -12.63 14.97
N ALA A 263 -1.20 -12.78 14.61
CA ALA A 263 -0.14 -11.84 14.97
C ALA A 263 -0.16 -10.61 14.06
N ASN A 264 -0.08 -10.84 12.75
CA ASN A 264 -0.08 -9.77 11.75
C ASN A 264 -1.27 -9.97 10.80
N CYS A 265 -2.09 -8.95 10.59
CA CYS A 265 -3.23 -9.07 9.69
C CYS A 265 -3.65 -7.77 9.04
N LEU A 266 -4.37 -7.93 7.94
CA LEU A 266 -5.12 -6.86 7.31
C LEU A 266 -6.60 -7.00 7.61
N ALA A 267 -7.27 -5.88 7.81
CA ALA A 267 -8.71 -5.79 7.82
C ALA A 267 -9.18 -4.64 6.92
N PHE A 268 -10.33 -4.83 6.31
CA PHE A 268 -10.92 -3.86 5.39
C PHE A 268 -12.32 -3.51 5.85
N PHE A 269 -12.63 -2.22 5.94
CA PHE A 269 -14.00 -1.74 6.06
C PHE A 269 -14.45 -1.28 4.67
N PRO A 270 -15.32 -2.04 3.98
CA PRO A 270 -15.88 -1.60 2.72
C PRO A 270 -16.62 -0.26 2.86
N PRO A 271 -16.77 0.51 1.77
CA PRO A 271 -17.70 1.62 1.73
C PRO A 271 -19.08 1.22 2.25
N ARG A 272 -19.74 2.14 2.96
CA ARG A 272 -21.04 1.97 3.62
C ARG A 272 -21.12 0.92 4.73
N SER A 273 -20.01 0.29 5.13
CA SER A 273 -20.02 -0.70 6.22
C SER A 273 -20.19 -0.05 7.60
N LEU A 274 -19.56 1.10 7.86
CA LEU A 274 -19.65 1.79 9.15
C LEU A 274 -20.88 2.70 9.25
N PHE A 275 -21.17 3.43 8.17
CA PHE A 275 -22.32 4.33 8.05
C PHE A 275 -22.62 4.64 6.58
N PRO A 276 -23.87 5.02 6.23
CA PRO A 276 -24.30 5.17 4.84
C PRO A 276 -23.51 6.20 4.00
N GLU A 277 -22.97 7.24 4.62
CA GLU A 277 -22.19 8.27 3.92
C GLU A 277 -20.71 7.91 3.73
N GLN A 278 -20.27 6.73 4.20
CA GLN A 278 -18.90 6.27 4.01
C GLN A 278 -18.69 5.87 2.54
N VAL A 279 -18.05 6.75 1.77
CA VAL A 279 -17.76 6.52 0.34
C VAL A 279 -16.39 5.90 0.06
N THR A 280 -15.50 5.86 1.05
CA THR A 280 -14.15 5.28 0.94
C THR A 280 -13.99 4.03 1.80
N ALA A 281 -13.18 3.09 1.30
CA ALA A 281 -12.74 1.95 2.07
C ALA A 281 -11.74 2.40 3.15
N ILE A 282 -11.74 1.72 4.30
CA ILE A 282 -10.72 1.92 5.34
C ILE A 282 -9.84 0.68 5.38
N HIS A 283 -8.54 0.89 5.21
CA HIS A 283 -7.51 -0.14 5.33
C HIS A 283 -6.99 -0.19 6.75
N VAL A 284 -6.87 -1.39 7.31
CA VAL A 284 -6.37 -1.62 8.67
C VAL A 284 -5.23 -2.63 8.59
N LEU A 285 -4.06 -2.25 9.09
CA LEU A 285 -2.90 -3.14 9.22
C LEU A 285 -2.55 -3.27 10.69
N GLN A 286 -2.77 -4.46 11.26
CA GLN A 286 -2.28 -4.79 12.59
C GLN A 286 -0.97 -5.56 12.50
N LEU A 287 -0.03 -5.17 13.35
CA LEU A 287 1.27 -5.80 13.53
C LEU A 287 1.50 -6.11 15.00
N SER A 288 2.09 -7.28 15.27
CA SER A 288 2.52 -7.64 16.62
C SER A 288 4.00 -7.31 16.85
N SER A 289 4.46 -7.50 18.08
CA SER A 289 5.89 -7.46 18.42
C SER A 289 6.78 -8.42 17.62
N ASN A 290 6.24 -9.41 16.90
CA ASN A 290 7.03 -10.37 16.11
C ASN A 290 7.74 -9.76 14.89
N VAL A 291 7.37 -8.54 14.50
CA VAL A 291 8.06 -7.71 13.50
C VAL A 291 8.84 -6.56 14.14
N ALA A 292 9.04 -6.59 15.47
CA ALA A 292 9.85 -5.63 16.22
C ALA A 292 9.40 -4.15 16.08
N VAL A 293 8.11 -3.91 15.86
CA VAL A 293 7.53 -2.55 15.78
C VAL A 293 6.93 -2.05 17.10
N CYS A 294 6.74 -2.94 18.07
CA CYS A 294 6.20 -2.62 19.39
C CYS A 294 6.69 -3.63 20.46
N PRO A 295 6.60 -3.31 21.76
CA PRO A 295 6.97 -4.23 22.85
C PRO A 295 6.15 -5.52 22.87
N SER A 296 6.69 -6.57 23.49
CA SER A 296 6.01 -7.85 23.67
C SER A 296 4.67 -7.69 24.40
N GLY A 297 3.63 -8.40 23.93
CA GLY A 297 2.27 -8.29 24.45
C GLY A 297 1.49 -7.08 23.93
N MET A 298 2.08 -6.24 23.09
CA MET A 298 1.41 -5.12 22.43
C MET A 298 1.21 -5.38 20.95
N PHE A 299 0.27 -4.62 20.38
CA PHE A 299 -0.05 -4.61 18.96
C PHE A 299 -0.09 -3.16 18.47
N LEU A 300 0.42 -2.95 17.27
CA LEU A 300 0.42 -1.68 16.58
C LEU A 300 -0.51 -1.78 15.37
N THR A 301 -1.55 -0.96 15.35
CA THR A 301 -2.55 -0.98 14.29
C THR A 301 -2.56 0.35 13.56
N TYR A 302 -2.33 0.31 12.26
CA TYR A 302 -2.46 1.44 11.36
C TYR A 302 -3.81 1.41 10.68
N LEU A 303 -4.52 2.54 10.67
CA LEU A 303 -5.72 2.73 9.87
C LEU A 303 -5.48 3.84 8.86
N SER A 304 -5.99 3.69 7.64
CA SER A 304 -5.91 4.73 6.63
C SER A 304 -7.10 4.72 5.68
N ALA A 305 -7.53 5.92 5.28
CA ALA A 305 -8.59 6.10 4.29
C ALA A 305 -8.40 7.43 3.55
N ILE A 306 -8.84 7.49 2.29
CA ILE A 306 -8.91 8.76 1.56
C ILE A 306 -10.08 9.60 2.11
N CYS A 307 -9.85 10.90 2.25
CA CYS A 307 -10.84 11.88 2.69
C CYS A 307 -10.68 13.21 1.95
N GLU A 308 -11.72 14.04 1.99
CA GLU A 308 -11.74 15.37 1.38
C GLU A 308 -11.19 16.43 2.31
N ASP A 309 -11.52 16.29 3.60
CA ASP A 309 -11.13 17.20 4.65
C ASP A 309 -10.88 16.46 5.97
N ASP A 310 -10.33 17.20 6.94
CA ASP A 310 -9.90 16.65 8.22
C ASP A 310 -11.10 16.22 9.10
N ILE A 311 -12.26 16.85 8.92
CA ILE A 311 -13.49 16.53 9.68
C ILE A 311 -14.03 15.18 9.21
N GLN A 312 -14.15 15.00 7.90
CA GLN A 312 -14.56 13.73 7.29
C GLN A 312 -13.57 12.61 7.63
N GLY A 313 -12.26 12.87 7.48
CA GLY A 313 -11.21 11.90 7.81
C GLY A 313 -11.26 11.46 9.28
N SER A 314 -11.38 12.42 10.20
CA SER A 314 -11.51 12.16 11.63
C SER A 314 -12.77 11.33 11.96
N LYS A 315 -13.92 11.66 11.34
CA LYS A 315 -15.17 10.87 11.50
C LYS A 315 -14.97 9.42 11.06
N LEU A 316 -14.33 9.19 9.91
CA LEU A 316 -14.08 7.85 9.35
C LEU A 316 -13.24 7.00 10.31
N LEU A 317 -12.07 7.50 10.71
CA LEU A 317 -11.16 6.71 11.54
C LEU A 317 -11.68 6.52 12.97
N HIS A 318 -12.35 7.53 13.56
CA HIS A 318 -12.96 7.35 14.87
C HIS A 318 -14.08 6.30 14.86
N ALA A 319 -14.90 6.25 13.80
CA ALA A 319 -15.91 5.21 13.66
C ALA A 319 -15.28 3.81 13.61
N ALA A 320 -14.23 3.63 12.79
CA ALA A 320 -13.50 2.36 12.71
C ALA A 320 -12.84 1.99 14.04
N ILE A 321 -12.19 2.95 14.72
CA ILE A 321 -11.55 2.72 16.03
C ILE A 321 -12.57 2.28 17.07
N ASN A 322 -13.73 2.92 17.17
CA ASN A 322 -14.78 2.54 18.13
C ASN A 322 -15.37 1.16 17.84
N VAL A 323 -15.38 0.74 16.58
CA VAL A 323 -15.79 -0.61 16.18
C VAL A 323 -14.73 -1.64 16.57
N LEU A 324 -13.45 -1.35 16.35
CA LEU A 324 -12.35 -2.30 16.58
C LEU A 324 -11.89 -2.40 18.04
N PHE A 325 -11.94 -1.31 18.80
CA PHE A 325 -11.30 -1.22 20.11
C PHE A 325 -12.30 -0.86 21.22
N HIS A 326 -12.00 -1.32 22.43
CA HIS A 326 -12.57 -0.78 23.65
C HIS A 326 -11.74 0.44 24.08
N VAL A 327 -12.38 1.62 24.13
CA VAL A 327 -11.74 2.85 24.62
C VAL A 327 -12.00 2.95 26.12
N PRO A 328 -10.98 2.80 26.99
CA PRO A 328 -11.19 2.88 28.43
C PRO A 328 -11.66 4.29 28.80
N VAL A 329 -12.82 4.39 29.45
CA VAL A 329 -13.36 5.66 29.94
C VAL A 329 -12.61 6.04 31.22
N SER A 330 -11.79 7.09 31.16
CA SER A 330 -11.15 7.67 32.35
C SER A 330 -12.22 8.19 33.32
N GLY A 331 -12.56 7.42 34.36
CA GLY A 331 -13.50 7.89 35.39
C GLY A 331 -14.20 6.86 36.30
N SER A 332 -14.18 5.56 36.00
CA SER A 332 -14.74 4.56 36.93
C SER A 332 -13.64 3.93 37.79
N SER A 333 -13.31 4.60 38.90
CA SER A 333 -12.82 3.89 40.08
C SER A 333 -13.97 3.04 40.62
N GLY A 334 -13.98 1.74 40.27
CA GLY A 334 -15.00 0.79 40.70
C GLY A 334 -14.39 -0.59 40.88
N ASP A 335 -14.00 -0.86 42.13
CA ASP A 335 -13.86 -2.16 42.78
C ASP A 335 -13.14 -3.30 42.03
N HIS A 336 -11.88 -3.49 42.41
CA HIS A 336 -11.27 -4.82 42.44
C HIS A 336 -12.07 -5.71 43.39
N ASN A 337 -13.05 -6.47 42.87
CA ASN A 337 -13.47 -7.77 43.39
C ASN A 337 -14.60 -8.37 42.53
N SER A 338 -14.22 -9.14 41.52
CA SER A 338 -14.97 -10.33 41.13
C SER A 338 -14.00 -11.33 40.50
N SER A 339 -13.54 -12.21 41.38
CA SER A 339 -13.11 -13.60 41.16
C SER A 339 -13.49 -14.23 39.81
N GLU A 340 -12.48 -14.86 39.21
CA GLU A 340 -12.52 -16.21 38.62
C GLU A 340 -13.91 -16.74 38.23
N ASP A 341 -14.37 -16.34 37.06
CA ASP A 341 -15.25 -17.11 36.19
C ASP A 341 -15.19 -16.50 34.78
N GLN A 342 -14.03 -16.64 34.12
CA GLN A 342 -13.94 -16.33 32.69
C GLN A 342 -14.35 -17.58 31.90
N SER A 343 -15.65 -17.65 31.62
CA SER A 343 -16.20 -18.54 30.59
C SER A 343 -15.48 -18.32 29.25
N GLU A 344 -15.05 -19.40 28.62
CA GLU A 344 -14.42 -19.48 27.28
C GLU A 344 -15.38 -19.09 26.13
N THR A 345 -16.06 -17.94 26.23
CA THR A 345 -17.02 -17.49 25.22
C THR A 345 -16.99 -15.97 25.06
N GLY A 346 -16.41 -15.49 23.94
CA GLY A 346 -16.86 -14.26 23.28
C GLY A 346 -15.87 -13.11 23.16
N ASN A 347 -15.01 -13.13 22.13
CA ASN A 347 -14.67 -11.99 21.25
C ASN A 347 -14.65 -10.57 21.89
N GLU A 348 -13.94 -10.38 23.00
CA GLU A 348 -13.76 -9.04 23.60
C GLU A 348 -12.87 -8.16 22.71
N LYS A 349 -13.21 -6.87 22.61
CA LYS A 349 -12.47 -5.91 21.78
C LYS A 349 -11.13 -5.53 22.43
N PRO A 350 -10.05 -5.38 21.64
CA PRO A 350 -8.77 -4.79 22.06
C PRO A 350 -8.90 -3.53 22.88
N ALA A 351 -8.32 -3.49 24.09
CA ALA A 351 -8.26 -2.26 24.86
C ALA A 351 -7.28 -1.30 24.19
N LEU A 352 -7.75 -0.11 23.82
CA LEU A 352 -6.95 0.93 23.21
C LEU A 352 -6.12 1.62 24.29
N LEU A 353 -4.80 1.49 24.21
CA LEU A 353 -3.86 2.09 25.16
C LEU A 353 -3.46 3.50 24.73
N TRP A 354 -3.31 3.70 23.43
CA TRP A 354 -2.92 4.98 22.85
C TRP A 354 -3.39 5.07 21.40
N SER A 355 -3.72 6.28 20.95
CA SER A 355 -3.97 6.53 19.53
C SER A 355 -3.57 7.94 19.13
N ALA A 356 -3.16 8.08 17.87
CA ALA A 356 -3.05 9.37 17.18
C ALA A 356 -3.79 9.31 15.85
N VAL A 357 -4.33 10.45 15.42
CA VAL A 357 -4.96 10.64 14.12
C VAL A 357 -4.33 11.87 13.48
N TYR A 358 -3.94 11.79 12.22
CA TYR A 358 -3.41 12.91 11.45
C TYR A 358 -3.81 12.80 10.00
N THR A 359 -3.84 13.94 9.31
CA THR A 359 -4.11 13.99 7.88
C THR A 359 -2.82 14.32 7.12
N GLN A 360 -2.65 13.70 5.97
CA GLN A 360 -1.56 13.94 5.03
C GLN A 360 -2.13 14.41 3.70
N GLU A 361 -1.61 15.50 3.16
CA GLU A 361 -1.95 15.94 1.81
C GLU A 361 -1.31 15.02 0.77
N LEU A 362 -2.05 14.69 -0.29
CA LEU A 362 -1.58 13.83 -1.36
C LEU A 362 -1.00 14.68 -2.50
N ALA A 363 0.31 14.94 -2.47
CA ALA A 363 0.99 15.52 -3.63
C ALA A 363 1.29 14.43 -4.67
N LYS A 364 0.66 14.51 -5.84
CA LYS A 364 0.99 13.67 -7.00
C LYS A 364 2.31 14.15 -7.62
N PHE A 365 2.99 13.25 -8.33
CA PHE A 365 4.16 13.62 -9.13
C PHE A 365 3.79 14.77 -10.06
N GLN A 366 4.51 15.90 -9.96
CA GLN A 366 4.35 17.06 -10.82
C GLN A 366 5.45 17.05 -11.89
N ASP A 367 5.15 17.63 -13.05
CA ASP A 367 6.11 17.75 -14.15
C ASP A 367 7.42 18.43 -13.71
N VAL A 368 8.51 18.08 -14.38
CA VAL A 368 9.85 18.63 -14.11
C VAL A 368 9.87 20.14 -14.36
N LEU A 369 10.31 20.92 -13.37
CA LEU A 369 10.56 22.35 -13.53
C LEU A 369 12.03 22.56 -13.83
N ASP A 370 12.37 22.74 -15.11
CA ASP A 370 13.77 22.84 -15.56
C ASP A 370 14.60 21.61 -15.12
N ASN A 371 15.46 21.76 -14.10
CA ASN A 371 16.28 20.68 -13.56
C ASN A 371 15.88 20.27 -12.13
N ILE A 372 14.70 20.67 -11.66
CA ILE A 372 14.16 20.35 -10.34
C ILE A 372 13.02 19.35 -10.51
N ILE A 373 13.12 18.22 -9.80
CA ILE A 373 12.17 17.11 -9.85
C ILE A 373 11.57 16.93 -8.45
N CYS A 374 10.25 16.98 -8.34
CA CYS A 374 9.53 16.71 -7.10
C CYS A 374 9.02 15.27 -7.08
N THR A 375 9.39 14.50 -6.06
CA THR A 375 8.88 13.13 -5.88
C THR A 375 7.44 13.13 -5.36
N PRO A 376 6.61 12.10 -5.64
CA PRO A 376 5.26 12.01 -5.11
C PRO A 376 5.23 11.74 -3.59
N MET A 377 4.12 12.11 -2.94
CA MET A 377 3.81 11.64 -1.58
C MET A 377 3.42 10.16 -1.59
N PRO A 378 3.67 9.42 -0.48
CA PRO A 378 3.08 8.10 -0.29
C PRO A 378 1.55 8.16 -0.39
N ASP A 379 0.99 7.35 -1.27
CA ASP A 379 -0.44 7.27 -1.55
C ASP A 379 -1.20 6.46 -0.47
N ALA A 380 -2.48 6.18 -0.76
CA ALA A 380 -3.36 5.37 0.08
C ALA A 380 -3.22 3.85 -0.16
N SER A 381 -2.45 3.46 -1.19
CA SER A 381 -2.31 2.07 -1.58
C SER A 381 -1.55 1.29 -0.52
N PRO A 382 -2.01 0.07 -0.17
CA PRO A 382 -1.26 -0.81 0.72
C PRO A 382 -0.03 -1.45 0.03
N TYR A 383 0.24 -1.13 -1.24
CA TYR A 383 1.38 -1.63 -2.01
C TYR A 383 2.04 -0.52 -2.85
N TYR A 384 3.25 -0.78 -3.33
CA TYR A 384 4.16 0.24 -3.88
C TYR A 384 4.05 0.48 -5.40
N HIS A 385 2.96 0.11 -6.05
CA HIS A 385 2.91 0.13 -7.53
C HIS A 385 3.12 1.54 -8.09
N ASP A 386 2.33 2.51 -7.63
CA ASP A 386 2.38 3.88 -8.15
C ASP A 386 3.68 4.58 -7.77
N LEU A 387 4.17 4.39 -6.53
CA LEU A 387 5.47 4.91 -6.10
C LEU A 387 6.63 4.38 -6.95
N LEU A 388 6.62 3.10 -7.29
CA LEU A 388 7.65 2.51 -8.16
C LEU A 388 7.55 3.03 -9.59
N GLY A 389 6.33 3.09 -10.15
CA GLY A 389 6.13 3.66 -11.47
C GLY A 389 6.61 5.11 -11.57
N ALA A 390 6.37 5.92 -10.53
CA ALA A 390 6.91 7.28 -10.45
C ALA A 390 8.44 7.29 -10.32
N THR A 391 9.01 6.39 -9.51
CA THR A 391 10.47 6.27 -9.34
C THR A 391 11.16 5.90 -10.65
N GLU A 392 10.60 4.95 -11.42
CA GLU A 392 11.12 4.54 -12.72
C GLU A 392 11.05 5.68 -13.75
N LYS A 393 9.94 6.43 -13.77
CA LYS A 393 9.81 7.63 -14.62
C LYS A 393 10.88 8.67 -14.28
N ILE A 394 11.05 8.99 -12.99
CA ILE A 394 12.08 9.93 -12.53
C ILE A 394 13.48 9.44 -12.94
N PHE A 395 13.76 8.15 -12.79
CA PHE A 395 15.05 7.59 -13.22
C PHE A 395 15.28 7.77 -14.73
N GLN A 396 14.28 7.52 -15.57
CA GLN A 396 14.40 7.71 -17.02
C GLN A 396 14.57 9.19 -17.42
N GLU A 397 13.98 10.12 -16.68
CA GLU A 397 14.22 11.57 -16.86
C GLU A 397 15.65 11.97 -16.45
N LEU A 398 16.20 11.31 -15.43
CA LEU A 398 17.57 11.55 -14.96
C LEU A 398 18.61 10.97 -15.92
N TYR A 399 18.39 9.74 -16.36
CA TYR A 399 19.33 8.87 -17.05
C TYR A 399 18.68 8.22 -18.28
N SER A 400 18.37 9.03 -19.29
CA SER A 400 17.66 8.57 -20.48
C SER A 400 18.42 7.43 -21.19
N GLY A 401 17.73 6.31 -21.41
CA GLY A 401 18.27 5.14 -22.10
C GLY A 401 19.08 4.19 -21.20
N GLU A 402 19.26 4.52 -19.92
CA GLU A 402 19.91 3.63 -18.97
C GLU A 402 18.93 2.59 -18.41
N GLU A 403 19.44 1.39 -18.12
CA GLU A 403 18.64 0.35 -17.48
C GLU A 403 18.44 0.67 -16.00
N PHE A 404 17.22 0.50 -15.49
CA PHE A 404 16.95 0.61 -14.06
C PHE A 404 17.48 -0.62 -13.30
N PHE A 405 18.54 -0.42 -12.51
CA PHE A 405 19.29 -1.45 -11.76
C PHE A 405 19.83 -2.60 -12.63
N PRO A 406 20.75 -2.37 -13.58
CA PRO A 406 21.27 -3.44 -14.43
C PRO A 406 21.85 -4.57 -13.57
N LYS A 407 21.67 -5.82 -14.00
CA LYS A 407 22.28 -6.96 -13.32
C LYS A 407 23.78 -6.77 -13.28
N SER A 408 24.36 -6.85 -12.09
CA SER A 408 25.80 -6.88 -11.91
C SER A 408 26.35 -8.11 -12.64
N THR A 409 27.16 -7.90 -13.68
CA THR A 409 28.09 -8.93 -14.16
C THR A 409 29.20 -9.05 -13.12
N SER A 410 28.87 -9.63 -11.97
CA SER A 410 29.88 -9.89 -10.96
C SER A 410 30.90 -10.89 -11.54
N SER A 411 32.16 -10.48 -11.46
CA SER A 411 33.33 -11.19 -11.97
C SER A 411 33.65 -12.41 -11.11
N GLU A 412 32.76 -13.41 -11.08
CA GLU A 412 33.04 -14.71 -10.44
C GLU A 412 33.77 -15.69 -11.38
N GLU A 413 34.00 -15.34 -12.65
CA GLU A 413 34.82 -16.15 -13.57
C GLU A 413 36.34 -15.93 -13.41
N GLY A 414 36.80 -15.04 -12.54
CA GLY A 414 38.23 -14.66 -12.43
C GLY A 414 39.01 -15.23 -11.24
N ALA A 415 38.36 -15.87 -10.25
CA ALA A 415 39.00 -16.25 -8.99
C ALA A 415 39.28 -17.76 -8.84
N GLY A 416 39.24 -18.53 -9.94
CA GLY A 416 39.39 -19.99 -9.95
C GLY A 416 40.73 -20.53 -10.46
N GLN A 417 41.70 -19.69 -10.83
CA GLN A 417 42.85 -20.16 -11.61
C GLN A 417 44.19 -19.52 -11.26
N GLU A 418 44.50 -19.39 -9.98
CA GLU A 418 45.89 -19.16 -9.52
C GLU A 418 46.13 -19.86 -8.17
N ARG A 419 46.05 -21.20 -8.14
CA ARG A 419 46.67 -22.04 -7.11
C ARG A 419 46.95 -23.43 -7.67
N GLU A 420 47.94 -23.51 -8.54
CA GLU A 420 48.78 -24.68 -8.75
C GLU A 420 50.02 -24.20 -9.52
N ASP A 421 51.05 -23.86 -8.76
CA ASP A 421 52.47 -24.08 -9.07
C ASP A 421 53.31 -23.83 -7.81
#